data_AF-A0A1V5H1Y0-F1
#
_entry.id   AF-A0A1V5H1Y0-F1
#
_cell.length_a   1.000
_cell.length_b   1.000
_cell.length_c   1.000
_cell.angle_alpha   90.00
_cell.angle_beta   90.00
_cell.angle_gamma   90.00
#
_symmetry.space_group_name_H-M   'P 1'
#
loop_
_entity.id
_entity.type
_entity.pdbx_description
1 polymer ?
#
loop_
_entity_poly.entity_id
_entity_poly.type
_entity_poly.pdbx_seq_one_letter_code
_entity_poly.pdbx_strand_id
1 'polypeptide(L)'
;MSLPVSQRGFTLIELIAILVILGVLSSIAVPKYYDLTREAKNRAALQAVMEGKARLSMNYARLFLENATPPGAASLVGAVGTSTSIGDYKLNFSSVDSLTIRIDASGKPGVEGTNSAIWLLPK
;
A
#
# COMPACT_ATOMS: atom_id res chain seq x y z
N MET A 1 64.07 -3.64 -9.67
CA MET A 1 63.67 -5.07 -9.62
C MET A 1 62.32 -5.15 -8.91
N SER A 2 61.21 -5.18 -9.65
CA SER A 2 59.87 -5.31 -9.08
C SER A 2 59.57 -6.78 -8.83
N LEU A 3 59.15 -7.13 -7.61
CA LEU A 3 58.77 -8.50 -7.26
C LEU A 3 57.41 -8.83 -7.91
N PRO A 4 57.28 -9.95 -8.65
CA PRO A 4 56.01 -10.35 -9.22
C PRO A 4 55.03 -10.75 -8.10
N VAL A 5 53.89 -10.08 -8.03
CA VAL A 5 52.79 -10.46 -7.14
C VAL A 5 52.18 -11.76 -7.66
N SER A 6 52.29 -12.84 -6.89
CA SER A 6 51.68 -14.13 -7.21
C SER A 6 50.16 -14.02 -7.10
N GLN A 7 49.46 -14.06 -8.23
CA GLN A 7 48.00 -14.09 -8.28
C GLN A 7 47.52 -15.49 -7.88
N ARG A 8 47.19 -15.68 -6.60
CA ARG A 8 46.52 -16.90 -6.11
C ARG A 8 45.07 -16.87 -6.61
N GLY A 9 44.71 -17.81 -7.49
CA GLY A 9 43.32 -18.03 -7.91
C GLY A 9 42.49 -18.69 -6.81
N PHE A 10 41.16 -18.52 -6.88
CA PHE A 10 40.21 -19.21 -6.01
C PHE A 10 40.18 -20.72 -6.29
N THR A 11 39.96 -21.51 -5.24
CA THR A 11 39.84 -22.96 -5.35
C THR A 11 38.41 -23.39 -5.71
N LEU A 12 38.25 -24.52 -6.41
CA LEU A 12 36.91 -25.07 -6.68
C LEU A 12 36.17 -25.44 -5.39
N ILE A 13 36.89 -25.88 -4.36
CA ILE A 13 36.30 -26.22 -3.07
C ILE A 13 35.74 -24.97 -2.35
N GLU A 14 36.40 -23.81 -2.47
CA GLU A 14 35.86 -22.54 -1.96
C GLU A 14 34.53 -22.19 -2.61
N LEU A 15 34.45 -22.25 -3.94
CA LEU A 15 33.21 -21.94 -4.65
C LEU A 15 32.07 -22.88 -4.23
N ILE A 16 32.34 -24.17 -4.07
CA ILE A 16 31.33 -25.15 -3.63
C ILE A 16 30.86 -24.83 -2.21
N ALA A 17 31.78 -24.59 -1.27
CA ALA A 17 31.42 -24.26 0.10
C ALA A 17 30.57 -22.97 0.18
N ILE A 18 30.91 -21.95 -0.61
CA ILE A 18 30.17 -20.69 -0.68
C ILE A 18 28.77 -20.91 -1.25
N LEU A 19 28.62 -21.69 -2.32
CA LEU A 19 27.31 -22.00 -2.90
C LEU A 19 26.41 -22.77 -1.92
N VAL A 20 26.97 -23.69 -1.13
CA VAL A 20 26.22 -24.41 -0.09
C VAL A 20 25.73 -23.44 0.98
N ILE A 21 26.59 -22.55 1.48
CA ILE A 21 26.20 -21.56 2.50
C ILE A 21 25.14 -20.61 1.96
N LEU A 22 25.33 -20.05 0.75
CA LEU A 22 24.36 -19.18 0.10
C LEU A 22 23.04 -19.91 -0.17
N GLY A 23 23.08 -21.20 -0.52
CA GLY A 23 21.89 -22.03 -0.71
C GLY A 23 21.04 -22.13 0.55
N VAL A 24 21.67 -22.43 1.70
CA VAL A 24 20.97 -22.52 3.00
C VAL A 24 20.39 -21.16 3.41
N LEU A 25 21.18 -20.07 3.30
CA LEU A 25 20.71 -18.73 3.64
C LEU A 25 19.56 -18.27 2.73
N SER A 26 19.66 -18.52 1.43
CA SER A 26 18.64 -18.14 0.44
C SER A 26 17.31 -18.85 0.70
N SER A 27 17.34 -20.13 1.07
CA SER A 27 16.13 -20.91 1.38
C SER A 27 15.30 -20.30 2.52
N ILE A 28 15.94 -19.60 3.48
CA ILE A 28 15.27 -18.95 4.61
C ILE A 28 14.93 -17.49 4.29
N ALA A 29 15.85 -16.78 3.62
CA ALA A 29 15.72 -15.35 3.37
C ALA A 29 14.66 -15.01 2.32
N VAL A 30 14.56 -15.82 1.25
CA VAL A 30 13.66 -15.53 0.13
C VAL A 30 12.18 -15.56 0.52
N PRO A 31 11.65 -16.59 1.21
CA PRO A 31 10.25 -16.60 1.64
C PRO A 31 9.92 -15.42 2.56
N LYS A 32 10.81 -15.14 3.52
CA LYS A 32 10.64 -14.02 4.46
C LYS A 32 10.61 -12.66 3.74
N TYR A 33 11.41 -12.48 2.70
CA TYR A 33 11.38 -11.26 1.89
C TYR A 33 10.04 -11.09 1.17
N TYR A 34 9.48 -12.16 0.61
CA TYR A 34 8.16 -12.13 -0.02
C TYR A 34 7.05 -11.80 0.99
N ASP A 35 7.09 -12.38 2.20
CA ASP A 35 6.12 -12.08 3.24
C ASP A 35 6.19 -10.61 3.69
N LEU A 36 7.40 -10.08 3.89
CA LEU A 36 7.61 -8.68 4.26
C LEU A 36 7.12 -7.71 3.18
N THR A 37 7.37 -8.01 1.91
CA THR A 37 6.89 -7.17 0.80
C THR A 37 5.38 -7.22 0.68
N ARG A 38 4.75 -8.39 0.87
CA ARG A 38 3.28 -8.53 0.89
C ARG A 38 2.64 -7.76 2.03
N GLU A 39 3.21 -7.86 3.24
CA GLU A 39 2.73 -7.12 4.41
C GLU A 39 2.89 -5.60 4.21
N ALA A 40 4.02 -5.15 3.65
CA ALA A 40 4.23 -3.74 3.32
C ALA A 40 3.16 -3.21 2.34
N LYS A 41 2.85 -3.99 1.30
CA LYS A 41 1.79 -3.66 0.34
C LYS A 41 0.41 -3.59 1.01
N ASN A 42 0.07 -4.55 1.87
CA ASN A 42 -1.20 -4.52 2.62
C ASN A 42 -1.31 -3.28 3.53
N ARG A 43 -0.22 -2.90 4.19
CA ARG A 43 -0.18 -1.68 5.01
C ARG A 43 -0.30 -0.41 4.18
N ALA A 44 0.31 -0.36 3.01
CA ALA A 44 0.14 0.76 2.09
C ALA A 44 -1.30 0.89 1.59
N ALA A 45 -1.98 -0.23 1.29
CA ALA A 45 -3.41 -0.22 0.97
C ALA A 45 -4.27 0.31 2.14
N LEU A 46 -3.94 -0.07 3.38
CA LEU A 46 -4.62 0.45 4.57
C LEU A 46 -4.41 1.97 4.73
N GLN A 47 -3.20 2.46 4.51
CA GLN A 47 -2.90 3.90 4.54
C GLN A 47 -3.69 4.67 3.48
N ALA A 48 -3.83 4.11 2.27
CA ALA A 48 -4.66 4.71 1.23
C ALA A 48 -6.13 4.85 1.69
N VAL A 49 -6.69 3.83 2.36
CA VAL A 49 -8.04 3.90 2.93
C VAL A 49 -8.14 5.00 4.02
N MET A 50 -7.13 5.12 4.88
CA MET A 50 -7.10 6.17 5.92
C MET A 50 -7.08 7.57 5.31
N GLU A 51 -6.31 7.78 4.24
CA GLU A 51 -6.35 9.05 3.49
C GLU A 51 -7.73 9.29 2.87
N GLY A 52 -8.39 8.24 2.36
CA GLY A 52 -9.78 8.31 1.91
C GLY A 52 -10.72 8.83 2.99
N LYS A 53 -10.61 8.32 4.23
CA LYS A 53 -11.40 8.82 5.39
C LYS A 53 -11.11 10.29 5.69
N ALA A 54 -9.85 10.70 5.66
CA ALA A 54 -9.47 12.10 5.88
C ALA A 54 -10.10 13.02 4.82
N ARG A 55 -10.11 12.60 3.55
CA ARG A 55 -10.75 13.35 2.46
C ARG A 55 -12.26 13.46 2.63
N LEU A 56 -12.94 12.39 3.04
CA LEU A 56 -14.37 12.44 3.38
C LEU A 56 -14.63 13.45 4.50
N SER A 57 -13.83 13.40 5.58
CA SER A 57 -13.98 14.32 6.71
C SER A 57 -13.75 15.79 6.33
N MET A 58 -12.75 16.08 5.50
CA MET A 58 -12.46 17.44 5.04
C MET A 58 -13.57 17.97 4.14
N ASN A 59 -14.08 17.14 3.21
CA ASN A 59 -15.17 17.53 2.32
C ASN A 59 -16.50 17.66 3.08
N TYR A 60 -16.73 16.85 4.11
CA TYR A 60 -17.87 17.01 5.01
C TYR A 60 -17.88 18.38 5.67
N ALA A 61 -16.76 18.76 6.30
CA ALA A 61 -16.64 20.07 6.92
C ALA A 61 -16.84 21.20 5.91
N ARG A 62 -16.25 21.08 4.71
CA ARG A 62 -16.41 22.07 3.65
C ARG A 62 -17.86 22.24 3.21
N LEU A 63 -18.55 21.15 2.88
CA LEU A 63 -19.94 21.19 2.41
C LEU A 63 -20.91 21.68 3.49
N PHE A 64 -20.63 21.33 4.75
CA PHE A 64 -21.40 21.83 5.90
C PHE A 64 -21.29 23.35 6.04
N LEU A 65 -20.09 23.91 5.85
CA LEU A 65 -19.87 25.37 5.87
C LEU A 65 -20.51 26.07 4.67
N GLU A 66 -20.50 25.46 3.49
CA GLU A 66 -21.07 26.05 2.27
C GLU A 66 -22.62 26.05 2.27
N ASN A 67 -23.25 24.97 2.74
CA ASN A 67 -24.70 24.78 2.62
C ASN A 67 -25.46 24.96 3.95
N ALA A 68 -24.74 25.24 5.05
CA ALA A 68 -25.26 25.35 6.42
C ALA A 68 -26.10 24.13 6.87
N THR A 69 -25.97 23.00 6.18
CA THR A 69 -26.75 21.77 6.39
C THR A 69 -25.83 20.55 6.24
N PRO A 70 -26.02 19.49 7.05
CA PRO A 70 -25.24 18.26 6.92
C PRO A 70 -25.40 17.63 5.53
N PRO A 71 -24.31 17.45 4.77
CA PRO A 71 -24.39 16.76 3.49
C PRO A 71 -24.68 15.27 3.72
N GLY A 72 -25.59 14.69 2.93
CA GLY A 72 -25.83 13.24 2.94
C GLY A 72 -24.71 12.45 2.27
N ALA A 73 -24.62 11.14 2.56
CA ALA A 73 -23.55 10.27 2.08
C ALA A 73 -23.33 10.33 0.54
N ALA A 74 -24.41 10.34 -0.25
CA ALA A 74 -24.30 10.40 -1.72
C ALA A 74 -23.71 11.73 -2.23
N SER A 75 -24.06 12.86 -1.60
CA SER A 75 -23.54 14.19 -1.97
C SER A 75 -22.04 14.29 -1.66
N LEU A 76 -21.62 13.76 -0.51
CA LEU A 76 -20.21 13.67 -0.12
C LEU A 76 -19.37 12.84 -1.08
N VAL A 77 -19.88 11.66 -1.48
CA VAL A 77 -19.21 10.80 -2.46
C VAL A 77 -19.08 11.52 -3.81
N GLY A 78 -20.11 12.25 -4.23
CA GLY A 78 -20.07 13.09 -5.43
C GLY A 78 -19.02 14.18 -5.35
N ALA A 79 -18.93 14.89 -4.22
CA ALA A 79 -17.99 15.98 -4.01
C ALA A 79 -16.53 15.50 -3.95
N VAL A 80 -16.27 14.33 -3.36
CA VAL A 80 -14.93 13.73 -3.27
C VAL A 80 -14.51 13.08 -4.60
N GLY A 81 -15.49 12.75 -5.44
CA GLY A 81 -15.30 11.96 -6.66
C GLY A 81 -15.36 10.47 -6.36
N THR A 82 -16.17 9.75 -7.13
CA THR A 82 -16.44 8.31 -6.95
C THR A 82 -15.19 7.44 -7.03
N SER A 83 -14.17 7.90 -7.76
CA SER A 83 -12.90 7.20 -7.92
C SER A 83 -11.76 8.23 -7.94
N THR A 84 -10.83 8.13 -6.99
CA THR A 84 -9.64 8.96 -6.95
C THR A 84 -8.36 8.12 -6.84
N SER A 85 -7.31 8.51 -7.55
CA SER A 85 -5.99 7.89 -7.41
C SER A 85 -5.17 8.55 -6.28
N ILE A 86 -4.48 7.72 -5.50
CA ILE A 86 -3.48 8.12 -4.49
C ILE A 86 -2.23 7.29 -4.78
N GLY A 87 -1.24 7.92 -5.40
CA GLY A 87 -0.01 7.24 -5.82
C GLY A 87 -0.31 5.95 -6.60
N ASP A 88 0.09 4.82 -6.01
CA ASP A 88 -0.05 3.47 -6.56
C ASP A 88 -1.41 2.80 -6.32
N TYR A 89 -2.28 3.44 -5.53
CA TYR A 89 -3.61 2.94 -5.19
C TYR A 89 -4.71 3.76 -5.85
N LYS A 90 -5.84 3.11 -6.12
CA LYS A 90 -7.08 3.72 -6.54
C LYS A 90 -8.09 3.54 -5.41
N LEU A 91 -8.68 4.64 -4.95
CA LEU A 91 -9.79 4.66 -4.01
C LEU A 91 -11.09 4.75 -4.77
N ASN A 92 -12.05 3.91 -4.39
CA ASN A 92 -13.45 4.05 -4.79
C ASN A 92 -14.28 4.36 -3.55
N PHE A 93 -15.15 5.37 -3.67
CA PHE A 93 -16.08 5.77 -2.63
C PHE A 93 -17.48 5.39 -3.07
N SER A 94 -18.23 4.69 -2.22
CA SER A 94 -19.62 4.32 -2.49
C SER A 94 -20.47 4.58 -1.25
N SER A 95 -21.66 5.13 -1.43
CA SER A 95 -22.64 5.23 -0.34
C SER A 95 -23.28 3.86 -0.14
N VAL A 96 -23.31 3.39 1.11
CA VAL A 96 -23.97 2.12 1.49
C VAL A 96 -25.41 2.39 1.91
N ASP A 97 -25.61 3.49 2.63
CA ASP A 97 -26.90 4.03 3.06
C ASP A 97 -26.81 5.57 3.11
N SER A 98 -27.79 6.24 3.71
CA SER A 98 -27.81 7.71 3.79
C SER A 98 -26.72 8.32 4.66
N LEU A 99 -26.09 7.54 5.55
CA LEU A 99 -25.15 8.00 6.58
C LEU A 99 -23.80 7.27 6.56
N THR A 100 -23.61 6.33 5.65
CA THR A 100 -22.47 5.43 5.63
C THR A 100 -21.84 5.41 4.26
N ILE A 101 -20.53 5.64 4.22
CA ILE A 101 -19.71 5.58 3.02
C ILE A 101 -18.72 4.44 3.16
N ARG A 102 -18.65 3.59 2.14
CA ARG A 102 -17.61 2.58 1.98
C ARG A 102 -16.47 3.16 1.14
N ILE A 103 -15.25 2.87 1.58
CA ILE A 103 -14.01 3.22 0.91
C ILE A 103 -13.32 1.91 0.55
N ASP A 104 -13.04 1.71 -0.74
CA ASP A 104 -12.31 0.56 -1.24
C ASP A 104 -11.01 1.05 -1.88
N ALA A 105 -9.86 0.64 -1.33
CA ALA A 105 -8.55 0.88 -1.91
C ALA A 105 -8.08 -0.36 -2.66
N SER A 106 -7.80 -0.21 -3.95
CA SER A 106 -7.22 -1.26 -4.80
C SER A 106 -5.92 -0.77 -5.42
N GLY A 107 -4.86 -1.59 -5.39
CA GLY A 107 -3.64 -1.30 -6.12
C GLY A 107 -3.88 -1.18 -7.63
N LYS A 108 -3.14 -0.29 -8.29
CA LYS A 108 -3.08 -0.21 -9.76
C LYS A 108 -2.48 -1.50 -10.34
N PRO A 109 -2.59 -1.74 -11.66
CA PRO A 109 -2.00 -2.94 -12.28
C PRO A 109 -0.52 -3.11 -11.90
N GLY A 110 -0.17 -4.28 -11.36
CA GLY A 110 1.18 -4.59 -10.85
C GLY A 110 1.41 -4.29 -9.37
N VAL A 111 0.45 -3.63 -8.69
CA VAL A 111 0.50 -3.33 -7.26
C VAL A 111 -0.51 -4.23 -6.55
N GLU A 112 -0.01 -5.14 -5.72
CA GLU A 112 -0.86 -5.97 -4.87
C GLU A 112 -1.25 -5.18 -3.60
N GLY A 113 -2.34 -5.59 -2.96
CA GLY A 113 -2.88 -4.91 -1.78
C GLY A 113 -4.26 -4.36 -2.08
N THR A 114 -5.24 -4.83 -1.32
CA THR A 114 -6.61 -4.30 -1.35
C THR A 114 -7.08 -4.20 0.08
N ASN A 115 -7.70 -3.08 0.42
CA ASN A 115 -8.24 -2.87 1.74
C ASN A 115 -9.52 -2.03 1.63
N SER A 116 -10.45 -2.23 2.55
CA SER A 116 -11.72 -1.53 2.56
C SER A 116 -12.06 -1.12 3.97
N ALA A 117 -12.67 0.06 4.11
CA ALA A 117 -13.21 0.48 5.39
C ALA A 117 -14.53 1.22 5.22
N ILE A 118 -15.28 1.25 6.33
CA ILE A 118 -16.51 2.00 6.45
C ILE A 118 -16.20 3.31 7.17
N TRP A 119 -16.83 4.39 6.70
CA TRP A 119 -16.85 5.70 7.34
C TRP A 119 -18.31 6.11 7.56
N LEU A 120 -18.60 6.46 8.80
CA LEU A 120 -19.92 6.92 9.24
C LEU A 120 -19.90 8.44 9.24
N LEU A 121 -20.96 9.05 8.73
CA LEU A 121 -21.13 10.49 8.78
C LEU A 121 -21.15 10.95 10.26
N PRO A 122 -20.47 12.07 10.58
CA PRO A 122 -20.60 12.71 11.87
C PRO A 122 -22.07 13.08 12.13
N LYS A 123 -22.53 12.89 13.36
CA LYS A 123 -23.85 13.36 13.79
C LYS A 123 -23.83 14.86 14.05
#